data_AF-A0A8T2FVZ8-F1
#
_entry.id   AF-A0A8T2FVZ8-F1
#
_cell.length_a   1.000
_cell.length_b   1.000
_cell.length_c   1.000
_cell.angle_alpha   90.00
_cell.angle_beta   90.00
_cell.angle_gamma   90.00
#
_symmetry.space_group_name_H-M   'P 1'
#
loop_
_entity.id
_entity.type
_entity.pdbx_description
1 polymer ?
#
loop_
_entity_poly.entity_id
_entity_poly.type
_entity_poly.pdbx_seq_one_letter_code
_entity_poly.pdbx_strand_id
1 'polypeptide(L)' 'KRECFKYRAPYTRGSCDNYKHVKSAVCKKVCQRRKDFDGRCELFQDERGLQLGCLCFSSDCK' A
#
# COMPACT_ATOMS: atom_id res chain seq x y z
N LYS A 1 6.03 10.26 20.70
CA LYS A 1 6.12 10.35 19.22
C LYS A 1 5.13 9.32 18.66
N ARG A 2 4.10 9.70 17.89
CA ARG A 2 3.23 8.69 17.24
C ARG A 2 4.08 7.92 16.24
N GLU A 3 4.23 6.62 16.42
CA GLU A 3 4.99 5.80 15.47
C GLU A 3 4.23 5.68 14.16
N CYS A 4 4.88 6.09 13.07
CA CYS A 4 4.33 5.94 11.74
C CYS A 4 4.48 4.51 11.25
N PHE A 5 3.42 3.73 11.41
CA PHE A 5 3.39 2.36 10.95
C PHE A 5 3.12 2.31 9.45
N LYS A 6 3.99 1.61 8.72
CA LYS A 6 3.85 1.32 7.29
C LYS A 6 4.08 -0.16 7.05
N TYR A 7 3.30 -0.78 6.18
CA TYR A 7 3.49 -2.17 5.80
C TYR A 7 3.11 -2.39 4.33
N ARG A 8 3.80 -3.33 3.67
CA ARG A 8 3.39 -3.82 2.35
C ARG A 8 2.20 -4.75 2.54
N ALA A 9 1.08 -4.46 1.89
CA ALA A 9 -0.04 -5.39 1.93
C ALA A 9 0.36 -6.70 1.22
N PRO A 10 -0.17 -7.86 1.66
CA PRO A 10 0.06 -9.13 0.97
C PRO A 10 -0.33 -8.96 -0.50
N TYR A 11 0.60 -9.31 -1.40
CA TYR A 11 0.41 -9.17 -2.83
C TYR A 11 -0.82 -9.98 -3.25
N THR A 12 -1.88 -9.27 -3.59
CA THR A 12 -3.06 -9.85 -4.23
C THR A 12 -2.93 -9.51 -5.72
N ARG A 13 -2.94 -10.51 -6.59
CA ARG A 13 -2.84 -10.28 -8.03
C ARG A 13 -3.98 -9.34 -8.47
N GLY A 14 -3.67 -8.21 -9.11
CA GLY A 14 -4.64 -7.15 -9.43
C GLY A 14 -4.88 -6.10 -8.33
N SER A 15 -4.04 -6.04 -7.29
CA SER A 15 -4.20 -5.04 -6.22
C SER A 15 -3.89 -3.60 -6.64
N CYS A 16 -3.05 -3.44 -7.65
CA CYS A 16 -2.64 -2.13 -8.14
C CYS A 16 -2.23 -2.35 -9.62
N ASP A 17 -3.09 -1.96 -10.57
CA ASP A 17 -2.86 -2.19 -12.01
C ASP A 17 -1.99 -1.12 -12.69
N ASN A 18 -1.79 0.02 -12.02
CA ASN A 18 -0.97 1.12 -12.51
C ASN A 18 -0.12 1.70 -11.38
N TYR A 19 1.15 1.99 -11.69
CA TYR A 19 2.04 2.71 -10.79
C TYR A 19 1.52 4.13 -10.58
N LYS A 20 1.10 4.40 -9.36
CA LYS A 20 0.59 5.70 -8.93
C LYS A 20 1.03 5.88 -7.49
N HIS A 21 2.10 6.65 -7.26
CA HIS A 21 2.54 7.10 -5.93
C HIS A 21 1.48 7.89 -5.15
N VAL A 22 0.31 8.12 -5.75
CA VAL A 22 -0.86 8.73 -5.13
C VAL A 22 -1.73 7.67 -4.45
N LYS A 23 -2.66 8.13 -3.61
CA LYS A 23 -3.67 7.26 -2.99
C LYS A 23 -4.41 6.47 -4.06
N SER A 24 -4.52 5.16 -3.89
CA SER A 24 -5.25 4.27 -4.79
C SER A 24 -6.48 3.73 -4.09
N ALA A 25 -7.65 3.79 -4.73
CA ALA A 25 -8.88 3.25 -4.16
C ALA A 25 -8.80 1.72 -3.96
N VAL A 26 -8.11 1.01 -4.86
CA VAL A 26 -7.88 -0.44 -4.74
C VAL A 26 -6.98 -0.70 -3.53
N CYS A 27 -5.84 -0.02 -3.48
CA CYS A 27 -4.85 -0.22 -2.43
C CYS A 27 -5.42 0.26 -1.06
N LYS A 28 -6.32 1.27 -1.03
CA LYS A 28 -7.12 1.67 0.15
C LYS A 28 -8.04 0.55 0.65
N LYS A 29 -8.79 -0.13 -0.23
CA LYS A 29 -9.63 -1.28 0.17
C LYS A 29 -8.81 -2.40 0.83
N VAL A 30 -7.61 -2.66 0.30
CA VAL A 30 -6.68 -3.65 0.88
C VAL A 30 -6.18 -3.21 2.26
N CYS A 31 -5.86 -1.92 2.43
CA CYS A 31 -5.38 -1.36 3.70
C CYS A 31 -6.47 -1.13 4.76
N GLN A 32 -7.74 -1.07 4.37
CA GLN A 32 -8.90 -0.83 5.25
C GLN A 32 -9.16 -1.91 6.30
N ARG A 33 -8.41 -3.03 6.31
CA ARG A 33 -8.40 -3.97 7.45
C ARG A 33 -8.02 -3.29 8.77
N ARG A 34 -7.33 -2.13 8.73
CA ARG A 34 -7.11 -1.23 9.88
C ARG A 34 -7.81 0.09 9.62
N LYS A 35 -8.59 0.58 10.58
CA LYS A 35 -9.56 1.69 10.42
C LYS A 35 -8.95 3.05 10.04
N ASP A 36 -7.63 3.21 10.11
CA ASP A 36 -6.93 4.49 9.94
C ASP A 36 -5.72 4.37 8.98
N PHE A 37 -5.82 3.51 7.98
CA PHE A 37 -4.75 3.31 7.00
C PHE A 37 -5.17 3.75 5.60
N ASP A 38 -4.30 4.53 4.96
CA ASP A 38 -4.36 4.82 3.53
C ASP A 38 -3.48 3.82 2.76
N GLY A 39 -3.79 3.65 1.47
CA GLY A 39 -3.07 2.77 0.57
C GLY A 39 -2.63 3.48 -0.70
N ARG A 40 -1.38 3.25 -1.13
CA ARG A 40 -0.82 3.74 -2.40
C ARG A 40 -0.20 2.61 -3.22
N CYS A 41 -0.18 2.77 -4.54
CA CYS A 41 0.52 1.84 -5.42
C CYS A 41 2.03 2.13 -5.35
N GLU A 42 2.84 1.14 -5.03
CA GLU A 42 4.29 1.26 -5.03
C GLU A 42 4.92 0.08 -5.78
N LEU A 43 6.10 0.33 -6.33
CA LEU A 43 6.95 -0.70 -6.90
C LEU A 43 7.76 -1.32 -5.77
N PHE A 44 7.67 -2.64 -5.67
CA PHE A 44 8.44 -3.44 -4.74
C PHE A 44 9.35 -4.37 -5.52
N GLN A 45 10.61 -4.43 -5.13
CA GLN A 45 11.53 -5.43 -5.62
C GLN A 45 11.47 -6.64 -4.69
N ASP A 46 11.15 -7.81 -5.22
CA ASP A 46 11.29 -9.08 -4.53
C ASP A 46 12.07 -10.09 -5.39
N GLU A 47 12.23 -11.32 -4.90
CA GLU A 47 12.99 -12.38 -5.57
C GLU A 47 12.50 -12.69 -6.99
N ARG A 48 11.25 -12.32 -7.32
CA ARG A 48 10.63 -12.51 -8.64
C ARG A 48 10.73 -11.27 -9.53
N GLY A 49 11.43 -10.23 -9.10
CA GLY A 49 11.62 -8.98 -9.83
C GLY A 49 10.80 -7.80 -9.28
N LEU A 50 10.63 -6.79 -10.12
CA LEU A 50 9.84 -5.59 -9.81
C LEU A 50 8.34 -5.87 -9.96
N GLN A 51 7.59 -5.76 -8.87
CA GLN A 51 6.15 -5.95 -8.86
C GLN A 51 5.43 -4.76 -8.22
N LEU A 52 4.26 -4.42 -8.75
CA LEU A 52 3.38 -3.43 -8.14
C LEU A 52 2.64 -4.03 -6.95
N GLY A 53 2.53 -3.27 -5.87
CA GLY A 53 1.77 -3.67 -4.70
C GLY A 53 1.20 -2.48 -3.93
N CYS A 54 0.41 -2.76 -2.90
CA CYS A 54 -0.10 -1.73 -2.01
C CYS A 54 0.88 -1.47 -0.87
N LEU A 55 1.30 -0.22 -0.70
CA LEU A 55 1.87 0.22 0.58
C LEU A 55 0.75 0.81 1.44
N CYS A 56 0.55 0.24 2.62
CA CYS A 56 -0.37 0.74 3.63
C CYS A 56 0.39 1.60 4.64
N PHE A 57 -0.15 2.77 4.98
CA PHE A 57 0.44 3.69 5.96
C PHE A 57 -0.67 4.34 6.80
N SER A 58 -0.37 4.63 8.07
CA SER A 58 -1.32 5.35 8.94
C SER A 58 -1.69 6.70 8.33
N SER A 59 -2.99 6.99 8.23
CA SER A 59 -3.54 8.24 7.67
C SER A 59 -3.09 9.49 8.45
N ASP A 60 -2.81 9.34 9.74
CA ASP A 60 -2.25 10.38 10.61
C ASP A 60 -0.76 10.68 10.36
N CYS A 61 -0.07 9.86 9.56
CA CYS A 61 1.31 10.12 9.16
C CYS A 61 1.34 10.92 7.88
N LYS A 62 1.14 12.24 8.03
CA LYS A 62 1.45 13.25 7.03
C LYS A 62 2.82 13.86 7.30
#